data_AF-A0A354ZFL9-F1
#
_entry.id   AF-A0A354ZFL9-F1
#
_cell.length_a   1.000
_cell.length_b   1.000
_cell.length_c   1.000
_cell.angle_alpha   90.00
_cell.angle_beta   90.00
_cell.angle_gamma   90.00
#
_symmetry.space_group_name_H-M   'P 1'
#
loop_
_entity.id
_entity.type
_entity.pdbx_description
1 polymer ?
#
loop_
_entity_poly.entity_id
_entity_poly.type
_entity_poly.pdbx_seq_one_letter_code
_entity_poly.pdbx_strand_id
1 'polypeptide(L)'
;MSFRQHIASVVPKALARDKSLPELAVRVYLSLQQERFSSIAELAEAIGTCRNRVSRAVRVLIQKGWGACISCEHSRSKVIVPTWPVSVETKIADLIKSDKENVAFLGQWLMWNWLDVLVDLLDYLDNSRPDWLRNAQTGYRMELDREYRSPRVAFEFQGKQHFRPTQAYPDEEAQIKQQLRDDQKVGVCLRNGVRLVEVTHEDLTLKGMLKKAEGLPLRHYRANGPIIKTIGQLSDSHIARMIRQGL
;
A
#
# COMPACT_ATOMS: atom_id res chain seq x y z
N MET A 1 2.10 -6.76 -12.25
CA MET A 1 3.19 -6.67 -11.26
C MET A 1 2.79 -5.71 -10.15
N SER A 2 3.19 -5.97 -8.92
CA SER A 2 2.87 -5.12 -7.75
C SER A 2 4.00 -4.14 -7.47
N PHE A 3 3.66 -2.98 -6.88
CA PHE A 3 4.64 -2.00 -6.41
C PHE A 3 5.70 -2.62 -5.50
N ARG A 4 5.31 -3.61 -4.71
CA ARG A 4 6.19 -4.44 -3.88
C ARG A 4 7.29 -5.15 -4.66
N GLN A 5 7.01 -5.67 -5.85
CA GLN A 5 8.03 -6.27 -6.71
C GLN A 5 9.05 -5.22 -7.18
N HIS A 6 8.62 -3.98 -7.43
CA HIS A 6 9.51 -2.86 -7.76
C HIS A 6 10.40 -2.47 -6.58
N ILE A 7 9.84 -2.40 -5.37
CA ILE A 7 10.64 -2.19 -4.15
C ILE A 7 11.71 -3.29 -4.03
N ALA A 8 11.29 -4.56 -4.08
CA ALA A 8 12.18 -5.70 -3.89
C ALA A 8 13.29 -5.78 -4.95
N SER A 9 13.02 -5.33 -6.18
CA SER A 9 13.99 -5.35 -7.26
C SER A 9 14.94 -4.15 -7.27
N VAL A 10 14.48 -2.95 -6.85
CA VAL A 10 15.25 -1.70 -6.93
C VAL A 10 15.98 -1.39 -5.63
N VAL A 11 15.30 -1.44 -4.48
CA VAL A 11 15.81 -0.91 -3.21
C VAL A 11 17.06 -1.64 -2.73
N PRO A 12 17.11 -2.99 -2.65
CA PRO A 12 18.31 -3.69 -2.20
C PRO A 12 19.52 -3.41 -3.10
N LYS A 13 19.32 -3.38 -4.42
CA LYS A 13 20.39 -3.10 -5.39
C LYS A 13 20.91 -1.66 -5.27
N ALA A 14 20.01 -0.71 -5.07
CA ALA A 14 20.38 0.69 -4.88
C ALA A 14 21.13 0.91 -3.57
N LEU A 15 20.67 0.31 -2.47
CA LEU A 15 21.31 0.39 -1.17
C LEU A 15 22.73 -0.21 -1.20
N ALA A 16 22.86 -1.42 -1.76
CA ALA A 16 24.16 -2.12 -1.82
C ALA A 16 25.19 -1.44 -2.74
N ARG A 17 24.73 -0.67 -3.74
CA ARG A 17 25.61 0.04 -4.69
C ARG A 17 25.94 1.47 -4.27
N ASP A 18 25.29 2.00 -3.23
CA ASP A 18 25.55 3.34 -2.74
C ASP A 18 26.86 3.38 -1.95
N LYS A 19 27.96 3.64 -2.67
CA LYS A 19 29.32 3.76 -2.11
C LYS A 19 29.46 4.89 -1.08
N SER A 20 28.48 5.78 -0.98
CA SER A 20 28.49 6.86 0.00
C SER A 20 27.99 6.43 1.39
N LEU A 21 27.45 5.21 1.51
CA LEU A 21 27.01 4.63 2.78
C LEU A 21 28.11 3.75 3.40
N PRO A 22 28.49 3.99 4.66
CA PRO A 22 29.25 3.02 5.45
C PRO A 22 28.48 1.72 5.65
N GLU A 23 29.18 0.59 5.78
CA GLU A 23 28.57 -0.73 6.03
C GLU A 23 27.62 -0.74 7.24
N LEU A 24 28.00 -0.04 8.31
CA LEU A 24 27.14 0.09 9.49
C LEU A 24 25.83 0.82 9.16
N ALA A 25 25.84 1.80 8.27
CA ALA A 25 24.62 2.49 7.83
C ALA A 25 23.70 1.54 7.05
N VAL A 26 24.26 0.68 6.21
CA VAL A 26 23.49 -0.37 5.52
C VAL A 26 22.86 -1.32 6.55
N ARG A 27 23.62 -1.81 7.53
CA ARG A 27 23.09 -2.69 8.59
C ARG A 27 22.00 -2.00 9.42
N VAL A 28 22.20 -0.74 9.77
CA VAL A 28 21.18 0.08 10.45
C VAL A 28 19.92 0.18 9.62
N TYR A 29 20.04 0.49 8.33
CA TYR A 29 18.88 0.60 7.43
C TYR A 29 18.11 -0.72 7.32
N LEU A 30 18.81 -1.85 7.17
CA LEU A 30 18.17 -3.17 7.12
C LEU A 30 17.41 -3.49 8.42
N SER A 31 17.95 -3.09 9.57
CA SER A 31 17.28 -3.26 10.88
C SER A 31 15.99 -2.44 10.94
N LEU A 32 16.06 -1.17 10.51
CA LEU A 32 14.91 -0.26 10.42
C LEU A 32 13.81 -0.74 9.46
N GLN A 33 14.12 -1.63 8.50
CA GLN A 33 13.11 -2.21 7.60
C GLN A 33 12.32 -3.36 8.22
N GLN A 34 12.87 -4.02 9.25
CA GLN A 34 12.23 -5.17 9.88
C GLN A 34 11.45 -4.79 11.12
N GLU A 35 11.97 -3.82 11.89
CA GLU A 35 11.44 -3.47 13.19
C GLU A 35 11.38 -1.95 13.36
N ARG A 36 10.43 -1.49 14.19
CA ARG A 36 10.33 -0.10 14.60
C ARG A 36 11.08 0.06 15.91
N PHE A 37 11.92 1.10 15.98
CA PHE A 37 12.68 1.43 17.17
C PHE A 37 12.23 2.78 17.72
N SER A 38 12.00 2.83 19.03
CA SER A 38 11.56 4.01 19.75
C SER A 38 12.72 4.98 20.04
N SER A 39 13.98 4.51 19.95
CA SER A 39 15.16 5.34 20.15
C SER A 39 16.42 4.82 19.44
N ILE A 40 17.43 5.69 19.30
CA ILE A 40 18.77 5.30 18.81
C ILE A 40 19.44 4.32 19.78
N ALA A 41 19.12 4.37 21.08
CA ALA A 41 19.71 3.47 22.07
C ALA A 41 19.24 2.03 21.86
N GLU A 42 17.92 1.85 21.72
CA GLU A 42 17.28 0.57 21.41
C GLU A 42 17.79 -0.02 20.08
N LEU A 43 17.89 0.81 19.04
CA LEU A 43 18.47 0.42 17.75
C LEU A 43 19.94 -0.01 17.89
N ALA A 44 20.71 0.65 18.76
CA ALA A 44 22.10 0.30 19.00
C ALA A 44 22.27 -1.02 19.76
N GLU A 45 21.39 -1.27 20.72
CA GLU A 45 21.29 -2.54 21.45
C GLU A 45 20.96 -3.70 20.50
N ALA A 46 19.91 -3.55 19.68
CA ALA A 46 19.51 -4.58 18.70
C ALA A 46 20.61 -4.89 17.67
N ILE A 47 21.38 -3.88 17.26
CA ILE A 47 22.51 -4.07 16.34
C ILE A 47 23.76 -4.63 17.06
N GLY A 48 23.83 -4.52 18.38
CA GLY A 48 25.01 -4.90 19.16
C GLY A 48 26.18 -3.94 18.97
N THR A 49 25.94 -2.62 18.96
CA THR A 49 27.00 -1.61 18.86
C THR A 49 26.72 -0.38 19.72
N CYS A 50 27.67 0.55 19.82
CA CYS A 50 27.49 1.72 20.68
C CYS A 50 26.59 2.79 20.04
N ARG A 51 25.79 3.46 20.87
CA ARG A 51 24.84 4.53 20.48
C ARG A 51 25.47 5.60 19.58
N ASN A 52 26.71 5.99 19.85
CA ASN A 52 27.41 7.03 19.08
C ASN A 52 27.66 6.62 17.61
N ARG A 53 28.02 5.35 17.37
CA ARG A 53 28.24 4.82 16.02
C ARG A 53 26.92 4.72 15.25
N VAL A 54 25.85 4.22 15.89
CA VAL A 54 24.50 4.20 15.28
C VAL A 54 24.01 5.61 14.99
N SER A 55 24.16 6.56 15.92
CA SER A 55 23.77 7.96 15.70
C SER A 55 24.48 8.57 14.49
N ARG A 56 25.77 8.28 14.29
CA ARG A 56 26.51 8.72 13.10
C ARG A 56 25.98 8.05 11.83
N ALA A 57 25.74 6.74 11.86
CA ALA A 57 25.20 5.98 10.73
C ALA A 57 23.80 6.49 10.32
N VAL A 58 22.90 6.72 11.28
CA VAL A 58 21.58 7.32 11.06
C VAL A 58 21.68 8.71 10.42
N ARG A 59 22.61 9.56 10.88
CA ARG A 59 22.85 10.87 10.26
C ARG A 59 23.26 10.75 8.79
N VAL A 60 24.12 9.78 8.46
CA VAL A 60 24.48 9.52 7.06
C VAL A 60 23.27 9.06 6.26
N LEU A 61 22.47 8.11 6.77
CA LEU A 61 21.25 7.66 6.09
C LEU A 61 20.30 8.83 5.80
N ILE A 62 20.06 9.71 6.77
CA ILE A 62 19.21 10.89 6.59
C ILE A 62 19.79 11.83 5.54
N GLN A 63 21.08 12.16 5.64
CA GLN A 63 21.75 13.05 4.68
C GLN A 63 21.68 12.51 3.24
N LYS A 64 21.73 11.19 3.07
CA LYS A 64 21.67 10.51 1.77
C LYS A 64 20.24 10.20 1.32
N GLY A 65 19.22 10.51 2.12
CA GLY A 65 17.80 10.28 1.80
C GLY A 65 17.31 8.85 2.05
N TRP A 66 18.12 8.00 2.67
CA TRP A 66 17.78 6.64 3.08
C TRP A 66 17.06 6.57 4.43
N GLY A 67 16.97 7.67 5.15
CA GLY A 67 16.16 7.74 6.37
C GLY A 67 15.53 9.10 6.56
N ALA A 68 14.47 9.13 7.37
CA ALA A 68 13.88 10.36 7.85
C ALA A 68 13.70 10.31 9.36
N CYS A 69 13.71 11.48 9.97
CA CYS A 69 13.44 11.67 11.37
C CYS A 69 12.04 12.25 11.51
N ILE A 70 11.13 11.52 12.16
CA ILE A 70 9.77 11.96 12.41
C ILE A 70 9.64 12.33 13.89
N SER A 71 9.02 13.48 14.16
CA SER A 71 8.62 13.86 15.51
C SER A 71 7.34 13.10 15.88
N CYS A 72 7.30 12.49 17.07
CA CYS A 72 6.08 11.91 17.58
C CYS A 72 5.16 13.05 18.09
N GLU A 73 3.90 13.10 17.66
CA GLU A 73 2.98 14.21 18.02
C GLU A 73 2.79 14.37 19.54
N HIS A 74 2.97 13.29 20.30
CA HIS A 74 2.79 13.25 21.75
C HIS A 74 4.10 13.11 22.55
N SER A 75 5.27 13.22 21.90
CA SER A 75 6.56 13.06 22.59
C SER A 75 7.68 13.87 21.93
N ARG A 76 8.63 14.34 22.74
CA ARG A 76 9.90 14.91 22.25
C ARG A 76 10.81 13.87 21.59
N SER A 77 10.44 12.58 21.62
CA SER A 77 11.18 11.51 20.97
C SER A 77 11.07 11.60 19.45
N LYS A 78 12.21 11.42 18.82
CA LYS A 78 12.39 11.38 17.36
C LYS A 78 12.51 9.93 16.94
N VAL A 79 11.58 9.47 16.10
CA VAL A 79 11.61 8.12 15.52
C VAL A 79 12.31 8.19 14.17
N ILE A 80 13.19 7.23 13.92
CA ILE A 80 13.86 7.10 12.63
C ILE A 80 13.09 6.09 11.80
N VAL A 81 12.76 6.48 10.58
CA VAL A 81 12.08 5.61 9.62
C VAL A 81 12.94 5.41 8.38
N PRO A 82 12.88 4.23 7.73
CA PRO A 82 13.51 4.03 6.45
C PRO A 82 12.78 4.85 5.38
N THR A 83 13.55 5.50 4.51
CA THR A 83 13.02 6.22 3.33
C THR A 83 13.86 5.88 2.11
N TRP A 84 13.42 6.36 0.95
CA TRP A 84 14.18 6.19 -0.29
C TRP A 84 14.67 7.54 -0.82
N PRO A 85 15.93 7.60 -1.31
CA PRO A 85 16.41 8.74 -2.04
C PRO A 85 15.51 9.02 -3.24
N VAL A 86 15.40 10.29 -3.65
CA VAL A 86 14.56 10.70 -4.79
C VAL A 86 14.90 9.90 -6.04
N SER A 87 16.19 9.63 -6.30
CA SER A 87 16.62 8.83 -7.46
C SER A 87 16.13 7.38 -7.44
N VAL A 88 15.94 6.79 -6.25
CA VAL A 88 15.38 5.46 -6.08
C VAL A 88 13.86 5.51 -6.27
N GLU A 89 13.20 6.51 -5.70
CA GLU A 89 11.76 6.72 -5.92
C GLU A 89 11.43 6.95 -7.39
N THR A 90 12.23 7.74 -8.12
CA THR A 90 12.05 7.97 -9.56
C THR A 90 12.12 6.67 -10.35
N LYS A 91 13.10 5.81 -10.07
CA LYS A 91 13.22 4.50 -10.75
C LYS A 91 12.00 3.61 -10.51
N ILE A 92 11.51 3.57 -9.27
CA ILE A 92 10.30 2.81 -8.93
C ILE A 92 9.09 3.42 -9.64
N ALA A 93 8.96 4.75 -9.65
CA ALA A 93 7.90 5.47 -10.32
C ALA A 93 7.88 5.21 -11.84
N ASP A 94 9.04 5.16 -12.49
CA ASP A 94 9.15 4.83 -13.92
C ASP A 94 8.67 3.40 -14.22
N LEU A 95 8.97 2.44 -13.34
CA LEU A 95 8.50 1.06 -13.46
C LEU A 95 6.97 0.97 -13.28
N ILE A 96 6.40 1.65 -12.29
CA ILE A 96 4.93 1.76 -12.12
C ILE A 96 4.29 2.31 -13.39
N LYS A 97 4.86 3.39 -13.94
CA LYS A 97 4.35 4.02 -15.15
C LYS A 97 4.39 3.05 -16.35
N SER A 98 5.46 2.28 -16.49
CA SER A 98 5.60 1.26 -17.55
C SER A 98 4.61 0.11 -17.40
N ASP A 99 4.33 -0.32 -16.17
CA ASP A 99 3.43 -1.44 -15.91
C ASP A 99 1.98 -1.14 -16.27
N LYS A 100 1.55 0.12 -16.14
CA LYS A 100 0.17 0.55 -16.37
C LYS A 100 -0.41 0.03 -17.69
N GLU A 101 0.37 0.03 -18.75
CA GLU A 101 -0.07 -0.39 -20.09
C GLU A 101 -0.33 -1.89 -20.20
N ASN A 102 0.13 -2.68 -19.22
CA ASN A 102 0.05 -4.14 -19.20
C ASN A 102 -0.93 -4.66 -18.14
N VAL A 103 -1.79 -3.80 -17.59
CA VAL A 103 -2.73 -4.13 -16.50
C VAL A 103 -4.16 -4.25 -17.03
N ALA A 104 -4.78 -5.40 -16.78
CA ALA A 104 -6.18 -5.65 -17.15
C ALA A 104 -7.17 -4.81 -16.34
N PHE A 105 -7.01 -4.77 -15.01
CA PHE A 105 -7.92 -4.07 -14.09
C PHE A 105 -7.24 -2.87 -13.46
N LEU A 106 -7.17 -1.75 -14.20
CA LEU A 106 -6.41 -0.57 -13.81
C LEU A 106 -6.84 0.01 -12.44
N GLY A 107 -8.13 0.02 -12.11
CA GLY A 107 -8.63 0.58 -10.85
C GLY A 107 -8.19 -0.23 -9.62
N GLN A 108 -8.39 -1.55 -9.65
CA GLN A 108 -7.92 -2.49 -8.61
C GLN A 108 -6.40 -2.42 -8.47
N TRP A 109 -5.67 -2.37 -9.59
CA TRP A 109 -4.22 -2.23 -9.56
C TRP A 109 -3.76 -0.91 -8.94
N LEU A 110 -4.42 0.21 -9.23
CA LEU A 110 -4.13 1.50 -8.58
C LEU A 110 -4.41 1.46 -7.08
N MET A 111 -5.50 0.82 -6.65
CA MET A 111 -5.79 0.57 -5.24
C MET A 111 -4.63 -0.19 -4.57
N TRP A 112 -4.14 -1.28 -5.18
CA TRP A 112 -2.99 -2.01 -4.65
C TRP A 112 -1.72 -1.16 -4.56
N ASN A 113 -1.42 -0.34 -5.58
CA ASN A 113 -0.26 0.56 -5.54
C ASN A 113 -0.37 1.60 -4.41
N TRP A 114 -1.55 2.17 -4.20
CA TRP A 114 -1.80 3.06 -3.06
C TRP A 114 -1.61 2.34 -1.73
N LEU A 115 -2.18 1.15 -1.58
CA LEU A 115 -2.05 0.35 -0.36
C LEU A 115 -0.60 -0.05 -0.09
N ASP A 116 0.18 -0.43 -1.12
CA ASP A 116 1.58 -0.80 -0.96
C ASP A 116 2.48 0.40 -0.56
N VAL A 117 2.11 1.61 -0.98
CA VAL A 117 2.79 2.85 -0.61
C VAL A 117 2.44 3.32 0.80
N LEU A 118 1.16 3.23 1.16
CA LEU A 118 0.62 3.85 2.38
C LEU A 118 0.65 2.92 3.59
N VAL A 119 0.39 1.62 3.41
CA VAL A 119 0.22 0.68 4.53
C VAL A 119 1.52 -0.05 4.83
N ASP A 120 1.95 0.01 6.08
CA ASP A 120 3.20 -0.59 6.56
C ASP A 120 3.00 -2.01 7.12
N LEU A 121 2.26 -2.84 6.38
CA LEU A 121 1.98 -4.24 6.72
C LEU A 121 2.38 -5.13 5.56
N LEU A 122 3.14 -6.20 5.84
CA LEU A 122 3.56 -7.15 4.79
C LEU A 122 2.72 -8.44 4.76
N ASP A 123 1.83 -8.63 5.73
CA ASP A 123 1.03 -9.83 5.94
C ASP A 123 -0.31 -9.81 5.17
N TYR A 124 -0.24 -9.40 3.91
CA TYR A 124 -1.41 -9.37 3.04
C TYR A 124 -1.40 -10.48 2.00
N LEU A 125 -2.58 -10.83 1.51
CA LEU A 125 -2.79 -11.70 0.37
C LEU A 125 -3.69 -11.01 -0.65
N ASP A 126 -3.22 -10.88 -1.88
CA ASP A 126 -4.02 -10.37 -3.00
C ASP A 126 -4.90 -11.50 -3.55
N ASN A 127 -6.14 -11.17 -3.96
CA ASN A 127 -7.12 -12.11 -4.51
C ASN A 127 -7.35 -13.33 -3.60
N SER A 128 -7.45 -13.11 -2.29
CA SER A 128 -7.60 -14.20 -1.33
C SER A 128 -8.99 -14.84 -1.46
N ARG A 129 -9.08 -16.16 -1.34
CA ARG A 129 -10.36 -16.90 -1.35
C ARG A 129 -10.50 -17.76 -0.10
N PRO A 130 -10.74 -17.14 1.08
CA PRO A 130 -10.76 -17.87 2.33
C PRO A 130 -11.85 -18.93 2.37
N ASP A 131 -11.59 -20.04 3.05
CA ASP A 131 -12.53 -21.17 3.17
C ASP A 131 -13.88 -20.79 3.78
N TRP A 132 -13.87 -19.81 4.68
CA TRP A 132 -15.05 -19.28 5.36
C TRP A 132 -15.85 -18.27 4.52
N LEU A 133 -15.25 -17.71 3.46
CA LEU A 133 -15.90 -16.73 2.59
C LEU A 133 -16.60 -17.43 1.42
N ARG A 134 -17.82 -17.92 1.65
CA ARG A 134 -18.58 -18.67 0.64
C ARG A 134 -19.88 -17.98 0.27
N ASN A 135 -20.22 -18.04 -1.01
CA ASN A 135 -21.54 -17.67 -1.49
C ASN A 135 -22.59 -18.65 -0.95
N ALA A 136 -23.66 -18.15 -0.35
CA ALA A 136 -24.61 -18.96 0.41
C ALA A 136 -25.48 -19.83 -0.50
N GLN A 137 -25.71 -19.38 -1.74
CA GLN A 137 -26.55 -20.04 -2.72
C GLN A 137 -25.78 -21.16 -3.43
N THR A 138 -24.53 -20.89 -3.79
CA THR A 138 -23.73 -21.78 -4.64
C THR A 138 -22.66 -22.58 -3.89
N GLY A 139 -22.32 -22.19 -2.65
CA GLY A 139 -21.27 -22.80 -1.85
C GLY A 139 -19.83 -22.48 -2.30
N TYR A 140 -19.66 -21.82 -3.45
CA TYR A 140 -18.34 -21.44 -3.98
C TYR A 140 -17.67 -20.35 -3.13
N ARG A 141 -16.34 -20.38 -3.08
CA ARG A 141 -15.55 -19.36 -2.38
C ARG A 141 -15.58 -18.04 -3.15
N MET A 142 -15.87 -16.96 -2.43
CA MET A 142 -15.75 -15.60 -2.94
C MET A 142 -14.32 -15.08 -2.72
N GLU A 143 -13.95 -14.06 -3.47
CA GLU A 143 -12.60 -13.47 -3.46
C GLU A 143 -12.55 -12.20 -2.64
N LEU A 144 -11.39 -11.87 -2.05
CA LEU A 144 -11.04 -10.57 -1.50
C LEU A 144 -9.89 -9.98 -2.31
N ASP A 145 -10.03 -8.77 -2.86
CA ASP A 145 -8.97 -8.18 -3.70
C ASP A 145 -7.65 -8.03 -2.95
N ARG A 146 -7.70 -7.60 -1.68
CA ARG A 146 -6.55 -7.62 -0.77
C ARG A 146 -6.98 -7.81 0.67
N GLU A 147 -6.42 -8.81 1.34
CA GLU A 147 -6.68 -9.12 2.75
C GLU A 147 -5.42 -8.93 3.59
N TYR A 148 -5.42 -8.01 4.55
CA TYR A 148 -4.42 -7.92 5.63
C TYR A 148 -4.85 -8.80 6.81
N ARG A 149 -4.09 -9.87 7.08
CA ARG A 149 -4.53 -10.94 7.97
C ARG A 149 -4.51 -10.57 9.45
N SER A 150 -3.42 -9.95 9.92
CA SER A 150 -3.24 -9.59 11.32
C SER A 150 -4.26 -8.55 11.80
N PRO A 151 -4.52 -7.43 11.09
CA PRO A 151 -5.54 -6.48 11.51
C PRO A 151 -6.97 -6.91 11.15
N ARG A 152 -7.14 -8.05 10.45
CA ARG A 152 -8.42 -8.53 9.90
C ARG A 152 -9.15 -7.45 9.09
N VAL A 153 -8.47 -6.89 8.10
CA VAL A 153 -9.03 -5.88 7.19
C VAL A 153 -8.86 -6.35 5.76
N ALA A 154 -9.93 -6.27 4.97
CA ALA A 154 -9.88 -6.55 3.54
C ALA A 154 -10.33 -5.32 2.74
N PHE A 155 -9.74 -5.13 1.57
CA PHE A 155 -10.09 -4.08 0.62
C PHE A 155 -10.70 -4.69 -0.63
N GLU A 156 -11.70 -4.01 -1.18
CA GLU A 156 -12.43 -4.41 -2.38
C GLU A 156 -12.60 -3.21 -3.31
N PHE A 157 -12.14 -3.34 -4.54
CA PHE A 157 -12.28 -2.31 -5.55
C PHE A 157 -13.62 -2.45 -6.29
N GLN A 158 -14.48 -1.46 -6.10
CA GLN A 158 -15.78 -1.38 -6.73
C GLN A 158 -15.64 -0.87 -8.16
N GLY A 159 -15.41 -1.80 -9.09
CA GLY A 159 -15.27 -1.53 -10.52
C GLY A 159 -16.58 -1.09 -11.19
N LYS A 160 -16.49 -0.80 -12.50
CA LYS A 160 -17.62 -0.33 -13.33
C LYS A 160 -18.89 -1.20 -13.27
N GLN A 161 -18.72 -2.50 -12.99
CA GLN A 161 -19.80 -3.48 -12.97
C GLN A 161 -20.77 -3.29 -11.79
N HIS A 162 -20.42 -2.48 -10.78
CA HIS A 162 -21.33 -2.14 -9.67
C HIS A 162 -22.25 -0.96 -9.98
N PHE A 163 -21.90 -0.12 -10.96
CA PHE A 163 -22.52 1.20 -11.10
C PHE A 163 -23.53 1.32 -12.25
N ARG A 164 -23.54 0.42 -13.25
CA ARG A 164 -24.57 0.45 -14.31
C ARG A 164 -24.89 -0.92 -14.93
N PRO A 165 -26.17 -1.20 -15.21
CA PRO A 165 -26.57 -1.94 -16.39
C PRO A 165 -26.16 -1.14 -17.63
N THR A 166 -25.39 -1.71 -18.55
CA THR A 166 -25.12 -1.09 -19.84
C THR A 166 -26.44 -0.75 -20.56
N GLN A 167 -26.55 0.43 -21.18
CA GLN A 167 -27.73 0.89 -21.95
C GLN A 167 -28.21 -0.08 -23.05
N ALA A 168 -27.42 -1.11 -23.38
CA ALA A 168 -27.80 -2.16 -24.30
C ALA A 168 -28.70 -3.25 -23.66
N TYR A 169 -28.61 -3.47 -22.34
CA TYR A 169 -29.40 -4.48 -21.60
C TYR A 169 -29.50 -4.10 -20.10
N PRO A 170 -30.60 -3.46 -19.65
CA PRO A 170 -30.88 -3.25 -18.23
C PRO A 170 -31.44 -4.54 -17.64
N ASP A 171 -30.56 -5.47 -17.27
CA ASP A 171 -30.98 -6.65 -16.53
C ASP A 171 -31.06 -6.29 -15.03
N GLU A 172 -32.22 -5.78 -14.60
CA GLU A 172 -32.52 -5.50 -13.19
C GLU A 172 -32.25 -6.72 -12.29
N GLU A 173 -32.46 -7.93 -12.80
CA GLU A 173 -32.14 -9.13 -12.03
C GLU A 173 -30.64 -9.30 -11.83
N ALA A 174 -29.80 -8.96 -12.82
CA ALA A 174 -28.35 -9.01 -12.67
C ALA A 174 -27.88 -8.01 -11.61
N GLN A 175 -28.48 -6.81 -11.56
CA GLN A 175 -28.18 -5.80 -10.55
C GLN A 175 -28.59 -6.26 -9.14
N ILE A 176 -29.79 -6.83 -9.00
CA ILE A 176 -30.26 -7.40 -7.73
C ILE A 176 -29.36 -8.56 -7.29
N LYS A 177 -28.98 -9.46 -8.21
CA LYS A 177 -28.06 -10.57 -7.92
C LYS A 177 -26.68 -10.07 -7.49
N GLN A 178 -26.20 -8.97 -8.07
CA GLN A 178 -24.93 -8.36 -7.69
C GLN A 178 -25.01 -7.75 -6.29
N GLN A 179 -26.04 -6.94 -6.01
CA GLN A 179 -26.25 -6.34 -4.70
C GLN A 179 -26.37 -7.40 -3.60
N LEU A 180 -27.12 -8.47 -3.87
CA LEU A 180 -27.25 -9.61 -2.96
C LEU A 180 -25.89 -10.27 -2.69
N ARG A 181 -25.02 -10.41 -3.71
CA ARG A 181 -23.67 -10.98 -3.51
C ARG A 181 -22.80 -10.05 -2.65
N ASP A 182 -22.87 -8.75 -2.88
CA ASP A 182 -22.09 -7.76 -2.14
C ASP A 182 -22.53 -7.70 -0.68
N ASP A 183 -23.84 -7.63 -0.42
CA ASP A 183 -24.42 -7.68 0.93
C ASP A 183 -24.03 -8.98 1.65
N GLN A 184 -24.07 -10.09 0.92
CA GLN A 184 -23.69 -11.38 1.47
C GLN A 184 -22.20 -11.42 1.83
N LYS A 185 -21.34 -10.83 1.00
CA LYS A 185 -19.89 -10.73 1.22
C LYS A 185 -19.59 -9.89 2.46
N VAL A 186 -20.22 -8.72 2.58
CA VAL A 186 -20.14 -7.85 3.76
C VAL A 186 -20.56 -8.62 5.01
N GLY A 187 -21.71 -9.29 4.98
CA GLY A 187 -22.24 -10.04 6.11
C GLY A 187 -21.34 -11.20 6.54
N VAL A 188 -20.77 -11.95 5.60
CA VAL A 188 -19.83 -13.04 5.91
C VAL A 188 -18.52 -12.51 6.49
N CYS A 189 -17.98 -11.41 5.97
CA CYS A 189 -16.78 -10.78 6.51
C CYS A 189 -17.00 -10.32 7.96
N LEU A 190 -18.11 -9.61 8.20
CA LEU A 190 -18.46 -9.13 9.54
C LEU A 190 -18.56 -10.27 10.56
N ARG A 191 -19.24 -11.37 10.20
CA ARG A 191 -19.36 -12.56 11.08
C ARG A 191 -18.01 -13.24 11.38
N ASN A 192 -17.02 -13.08 10.51
CA ASN A 192 -15.67 -13.63 10.70
C ASN A 192 -14.69 -12.60 11.31
N GLY A 193 -15.19 -11.45 11.74
CA GLY A 193 -14.39 -10.38 12.33
C GLY A 193 -13.45 -9.70 11.34
N VAL A 194 -13.77 -9.75 10.04
CA VAL A 194 -13.02 -9.07 8.98
C VAL A 194 -13.76 -7.78 8.59
N ARG A 195 -13.08 -6.64 8.75
CA ARG A 195 -13.57 -5.36 8.26
C ARG A 195 -13.37 -5.28 6.75
N LEU A 196 -14.47 -5.24 6.00
CA LEU A 196 -14.43 -5.03 4.55
C LEU A 196 -14.45 -3.53 4.23
N VAL A 197 -13.47 -3.06 3.45
CA VAL A 197 -13.31 -1.66 3.03
C VAL A 197 -13.48 -1.58 1.53
N GLU A 198 -14.60 -0.99 1.11
CA GLU A 198 -14.88 -0.76 -0.30
C GLU A 198 -14.14 0.49 -0.79
N VAL A 199 -13.57 0.42 -1.99
CA VAL A 199 -12.81 1.49 -2.64
C VAL A 199 -13.40 1.72 -4.02
N THR A 200 -13.88 2.93 -4.28
CA THR A 200 -14.36 3.32 -5.61
C THR A 200 -13.27 4.01 -6.41
N HIS A 201 -13.54 4.34 -7.67
CA HIS A 201 -12.60 5.09 -8.48
C HIS A 201 -12.33 6.50 -7.91
N GLU A 202 -13.33 7.16 -7.30
CA GLU A 202 -13.19 8.48 -6.66
C GLU A 202 -12.25 8.46 -5.45
N ASP A 203 -12.17 7.31 -4.78
CA ASP A 203 -11.31 7.12 -3.61
C ASP A 203 -9.83 7.03 -3.98
N LEU A 204 -9.48 6.80 -5.26
CA LEU A 204 -8.09 6.62 -5.75
C LEU A 204 -7.24 7.90 -5.75
N THR A 205 -7.44 8.77 -4.77
CA THR A 205 -6.59 9.92 -4.48
C THR A 205 -5.78 9.66 -3.21
N LEU A 206 -4.69 10.39 -2.99
CA LEU A 206 -3.93 10.29 -1.74
C LEU A 206 -4.84 10.47 -0.52
N LYS A 207 -5.71 11.48 -0.55
CA LYS A 207 -6.64 11.78 0.53
C LYS A 207 -7.68 10.67 0.72
N GLY A 208 -8.27 10.18 -0.37
CA GLY A 208 -9.27 9.11 -0.33
C GLY A 208 -8.67 7.82 0.22
N MET A 209 -7.52 7.40 -0.30
CA MET A 209 -6.86 6.17 0.14
C MET A 209 -6.34 6.25 1.58
N LEU A 210 -5.89 7.42 2.05
CA LEU A 210 -5.58 7.61 3.48
C LEU A 210 -6.81 7.40 4.36
N LYS A 211 -7.98 7.92 3.96
CA LYS A 211 -9.24 7.71 4.67
C LYS A 211 -9.64 6.23 4.68
N LYS A 212 -9.47 5.51 3.55
CA LYS A 212 -9.76 4.07 3.48
C LYS A 212 -8.79 3.23 4.31
N ALA A 213 -7.54 3.63 4.39
CA ALA A 213 -6.50 2.99 5.19
C ALA A 213 -6.54 3.39 6.68
N GLU A 214 -7.53 4.16 7.14
CA GLU A 214 -7.67 4.55 8.53
C GLU A 214 -7.70 3.31 9.46
N GLY A 215 -7.00 3.44 10.60
CA GLY A 215 -6.81 2.36 11.57
C GLY A 215 -5.71 1.36 11.22
N LEU A 216 -5.06 1.46 10.04
CA LEU A 216 -3.89 0.65 9.69
C LEU A 216 -2.59 1.42 9.98
N PRO A 217 -1.48 0.73 10.29
CA PRO A 217 -0.20 1.39 10.48
C PRO A 217 0.26 1.96 9.13
N LEU A 218 0.48 3.26 9.10
CA LEU A 218 0.95 3.94 7.90
C LEU A 218 2.47 3.91 7.81
N ARG A 219 2.94 3.80 6.58
CA ARG A 219 4.34 3.98 6.19
C ARG A 219 4.65 5.46 6.08
N HIS A 220 5.88 5.85 6.37
CA HIS A 220 6.33 7.19 6.02
C HIS A 220 6.49 7.32 4.50
N TYR A 221 5.92 8.37 3.93
CA TYR A 221 6.02 8.68 2.51
C TYR A 221 6.32 10.16 2.28
N ARG A 222 6.95 10.47 1.15
CA ARG A 222 7.14 11.84 0.69
C ARG A 222 5.92 12.27 -0.12
N ALA A 223 5.05 13.10 0.43
CA ALA A 223 3.80 13.54 -0.23
C ALA A 223 4.01 14.11 -1.64
N ASN A 224 5.11 14.84 -1.85
CA ASN A 224 5.49 15.40 -3.16
C ASN A 224 6.57 14.58 -3.89
N GLY A 225 6.81 13.34 -3.46
CA GLY A 225 7.81 12.43 -4.03
C GLY A 225 7.39 11.83 -5.37
N PRO A 226 8.35 11.35 -6.17
CA PRO A 226 8.07 10.76 -7.48
C PRO A 226 6.98 9.69 -7.47
N ILE A 227 6.99 8.77 -6.50
CA ILE A 227 6.03 7.67 -6.43
C ILE A 227 4.59 8.19 -6.21
N ILE A 228 4.39 9.04 -5.20
CA ILE A 228 3.06 9.61 -4.89
C ILE A 228 2.53 10.41 -6.08
N LYS A 229 3.38 11.22 -6.71
CA LYS A 229 3.02 11.99 -7.90
C LYS A 229 2.62 11.09 -9.07
N THR A 230 3.39 10.05 -9.35
CA THR A 230 3.07 9.12 -10.44
C THR A 230 1.76 8.40 -10.19
N ILE A 231 1.58 7.75 -9.03
CA ILE A 231 0.33 7.04 -8.72
C ILE A 231 -0.86 8.02 -8.75
N GLY A 232 -0.70 9.23 -8.21
CA GLY A 232 -1.69 10.31 -8.28
C GLY A 232 -2.09 10.63 -9.72
N GLN A 233 -1.13 10.94 -10.60
CA GLN A 233 -1.40 11.27 -12.00
C GLN A 233 -2.09 10.12 -12.76
N LEU A 234 -1.67 8.87 -12.51
CA LEU A 234 -2.32 7.71 -13.12
C LEU A 234 -3.76 7.55 -12.64
N SER A 235 -4.01 7.84 -11.36
CA SER A 235 -5.34 7.79 -10.75
C SER A 235 -6.24 8.91 -11.24
N ASP A 236 -5.75 10.16 -11.31
CA ASP A 236 -6.50 11.30 -11.85
C ASP A 236 -6.93 11.03 -13.30
N SER A 237 -6.03 10.47 -14.11
CA SER A 237 -6.33 10.06 -15.48
C SER A 237 -7.38 8.94 -15.54
N HIS A 238 -7.35 8.02 -14.59
CA HIS A 238 -8.33 6.94 -14.49
C HIS A 238 -9.70 7.48 -14.07
N ILE A 239 -9.77 8.31 -13.04
CA ILE A 239 -10.97 8.98 -12.53
C ILE A 239 -11.63 9.78 -13.65
N ALA A 240 -10.87 10.64 -14.34
CA ALA A 240 -11.40 11.43 -15.45
C ALA A 240 -11.98 10.56 -16.58
N ARG A 241 -11.39 9.37 -16.82
CA ARG A 241 -11.94 8.40 -17.78
C ARG A 241 -13.23 7.75 -17.28
N MET A 242 -13.37 7.47 -16.00
CA MET A 242 -14.62 6.92 -15.41
C MET A 242 -15.75 7.95 -15.49
N ILE A 243 -15.49 9.19 -15.08
CA ILE A 243 -16.46 10.29 -15.14
C ILE A 243 -16.98 10.50 -16.57
N ARG A 244 -16.07 10.52 -17.57
CA ARG A 244 -16.46 10.64 -18.99
C ARG A 244 -17.33 9.47 -19.50
N GLN A 245 -17.25 8.32 -18.84
CA GLN A 245 -18.04 7.12 -19.18
C GLN A 245 -19.34 7.05 -18.37
N GLY A 246 -19.67 8.10 -17.61
CA GLY A 246 -20.89 8.20 -16.80
C GLY A 246 -20.82 7.39 -15.52
N LEU A 247 -19.62 7.20 -14.97
CA LEU A 247 -19.36 6.48 -13.72
C LEU A 247 -18.74 7.42 -12.72
#